data_AF-A0A2V7GQS9-F1
#
_entry.id   AF-A0A2V7GQS9-F1
#
_cell.length_a   1.000
_cell.length_b   1.000
_cell.length_c   1.000
_cell.angle_alpha   90.00
_cell.angle_beta   90.00
_cell.angle_gamma   90.00
#
_symmetry.space_group_name_H-M   'P 1'
#
loop_
_entity.id
_entity.type
_entity.pdbx_description
1 polymer ?
#
loop_
_entity_poly.entity_id
_entity_poly.type
_entity_poly.pdbx_seq_one_letter_code
_entity_poly.pdbx_strand_id
1 'polypeptide(L)'
;MTVPFLLAAVIRWAGLAALATLVGSLVVDALVLPREPSEVGAVRGRLRRVGVICLIVLVGTTAGELVTRAQTMAGGDLAAALPAIPPVLTRTHFGAIWIGRFVLLALALLVSPLSSRAARAALLVLALAVTLTTSLTGHAADWGDLTPSAAIDWVHVVAASAWTGGLLCLALCVLGPARAWPVPLLARVMRRFSRLAGLCLLAVIMTGGYNAWVQLPRVSALWSTAYGRVLGVKLLLVLALVWWGALNRYTIVPRLAGRHAVGMGERLFRLARVAVLGSARVARHALPSRLGAYVSREAVLVLLVFGCTAVLVDLTPARHADHARHQVALEPGPFRVTMEELHESGGVPPGWIFVPPAGDAARGRQVFIRLGCYGCHRVKGERLPASSGLGPDLTGVGRHHPPGYILESILNPNAVIVQGPGYTGPDGKSIMPDVRGRLSVEELVDLVAYLKSL
;
A
#
# COMPACT_ATOMS: atom_id res chain seq x y z
N MET A 1 -0.81 9.38 -19.47
CA MET A 1 -0.89 8.03 -18.88
C MET A 1 -0.82 7.03 -20.02
N THR A 2 0.07 6.03 -19.94
CA THR A 2 0.20 5.01 -20.99
C THR A 2 -0.91 3.96 -20.86
N VAL A 3 -1.26 3.27 -21.95
CA VAL A 3 -2.28 2.20 -21.95
C VAL A 3 -1.98 1.09 -20.92
N PRO A 4 -0.72 0.62 -20.75
CA PRO A 4 -0.38 -0.38 -19.73
C PRO A 4 -0.66 0.08 -18.29
N PHE A 5 -0.42 1.37 -18.00
CA PHE A 5 -0.70 1.93 -16.69
C PHE A 5 -2.20 1.93 -16.38
N LEU A 6 -3.04 2.32 -17.36
CA LEU A 6 -4.49 2.29 -17.18
C LEU A 6 -5.02 0.88 -16.97
N LEU A 7 -4.50 -0.11 -17.72
CA LEU A 7 -4.86 -1.51 -17.55
C LEU A 7 -4.52 -2.02 -16.15
N ALA A 8 -3.30 -1.78 -15.68
CA ALA A 8 -2.87 -2.16 -14.33
C ALA A 8 -3.74 -1.49 -13.25
N ALA A 9 -4.04 -0.20 -13.40
CA ALA A 9 -4.89 0.53 -12.48
C ALA A 9 -6.32 -0.04 -12.41
N VAL A 10 -6.91 -0.41 -13.56
CA VAL A 10 -8.26 -1.00 -13.62
C VAL A 10 -8.28 -2.40 -12.98
N ILE A 11 -7.29 -3.25 -13.28
CA ILE A 11 -7.16 -4.58 -12.68
C ILE A 11 -7.07 -4.47 -11.16
N ARG A 12 -6.23 -3.55 -10.66
CA ARG A 12 -6.03 -3.33 -9.24
C ARG A 12 -7.25 -2.73 -8.57
N TRP A 13 -7.91 -1.78 -9.22
CA TRP A 13 -9.18 -1.20 -8.76
C TRP A 13 -10.26 -2.27 -8.58
N ALA A 14 -10.45 -3.12 -9.60
CA ALA A 14 -11.40 -4.22 -9.55
C ALA A 14 -11.04 -5.24 -8.45
N GLY A 15 -9.75 -5.57 -8.30
CA GLY A 15 -9.26 -6.47 -7.27
C GLY A 15 -9.51 -5.93 -5.85
N LEU A 16 -9.21 -4.65 -5.59
CA LEU A 16 -9.46 -4.00 -4.30
C LEU A 16 -10.96 -3.95 -3.97
N ALA A 17 -11.80 -3.59 -4.93
CA ALA A 17 -13.25 -3.56 -4.75
C ALA A 17 -13.83 -4.95 -4.47
N ALA A 18 -13.36 -5.97 -5.20
CA ALA A 18 -13.77 -7.36 -5.00
C ALA A 18 -13.29 -7.91 -3.65
N LEU A 19 -12.04 -7.64 -3.25
CA LEU A 19 -11.50 -8.07 -1.96
C LEU A 19 -12.27 -7.46 -0.79
N ALA A 20 -12.49 -6.15 -0.84
CA ALA A 20 -13.27 -5.46 0.17
C ALA A 20 -14.68 -6.03 0.24
N THR A 21 -15.37 -6.18 -0.89
CA THR A 21 -16.73 -6.72 -0.94
C THR A 21 -16.80 -8.17 -0.45
N LEU A 22 -15.80 -9.00 -0.73
CA LEU A 22 -15.70 -10.37 -0.21
C LEU A 22 -15.63 -10.36 1.32
N VAL A 23 -14.68 -9.64 1.91
CA VAL A 23 -14.52 -9.51 3.37
C VAL A 23 -15.79 -8.93 3.98
N GLY A 24 -16.32 -7.87 3.39
CA GLY A 24 -17.56 -7.23 3.78
C GLY A 24 -18.76 -8.17 3.79
N SER A 25 -18.89 -9.04 2.78
CA SER A 25 -19.99 -10.00 2.70
C SER A 25 -19.97 -11.00 3.86
N LEU A 26 -18.77 -11.49 4.21
CA LEU A 26 -18.55 -12.46 5.29
C LEU A 26 -18.77 -11.81 6.66
N VAL A 27 -18.25 -10.59 6.84
CA VAL A 27 -18.40 -9.81 8.08
C VAL A 27 -19.86 -9.38 8.30
N VAL A 28 -20.57 -8.96 7.25
CA VAL A 28 -21.99 -8.62 7.34
C VAL A 28 -22.85 -9.83 7.70
N ASP A 29 -22.59 -11.00 7.10
CA ASP A 29 -23.30 -12.24 7.49
C ASP A 29 -23.02 -12.62 8.94
N ALA A 30 -21.75 -12.56 9.36
CA ALA A 30 -21.32 -13.02 10.68
C ALA A 30 -21.74 -12.08 11.83
N LEU A 31 -21.56 -10.76 11.66
CA LEU A 31 -21.64 -9.77 12.74
C LEU A 31 -22.87 -8.87 12.66
N VAL A 32 -23.43 -8.65 11.47
CA VAL A 32 -24.50 -7.67 11.26
C VAL A 32 -25.87 -8.34 11.18
N LEU A 33 -26.03 -9.35 10.32
CA LEU A 33 -27.33 -9.99 10.09
C LEU A 33 -27.82 -10.80 11.31
N PRO A 34 -29.10 -10.68 11.72
CA PRO A 34 -29.67 -11.51 12.78
C PRO A 34 -29.90 -12.96 12.32
N ARG A 35 -30.12 -13.89 13.25
CA ARG A 35 -30.26 -15.32 12.93
C ARG A 35 -31.67 -15.75 12.53
N GLU A 36 -32.70 -15.04 12.98
CA GLU A 36 -34.07 -15.57 13.11
C GLU A 36 -35.08 -15.26 11.97
N PRO A 37 -35.06 -14.10 11.26
CA PRO A 37 -36.10 -13.84 10.25
C PRO A 37 -35.85 -14.55 8.91
N SER A 38 -36.90 -15.09 8.28
CA SER A 38 -36.86 -15.70 6.93
C SER A 38 -36.34 -14.74 5.85
N GLU A 39 -36.63 -13.44 6.00
CA GLU A 39 -36.17 -12.35 5.13
C GLU A 39 -34.63 -12.25 5.06
N VAL A 40 -33.94 -12.69 6.12
CA VAL A 40 -32.47 -12.72 6.18
C VAL A 40 -31.89 -13.84 5.31
N GLY A 41 -32.63 -14.94 5.11
CA GLY A 41 -32.20 -16.06 4.27
C GLY A 41 -31.92 -15.65 2.82
N ALA A 42 -32.84 -14.88 2.22
CA ALA A 42 -32.68 -14.35 0.87
C ALA A 42 -31.44 -13.44 0.74
N VAL A 43 -31.15 -12.65 1.79
CA VAL A 43 -29.98 -11.75 1.81
C VAL A 43 -28.69 -12.54 1.96
N ARG A 44 -28.66 -13.57 2.81
CA ARG A 44 -27.53 -14.49 2.92
C ARG A 44 -27.23 -15.16 1.58
N GLY A 45 -28.25 -15.62 0.86
CA GLY A 45 -28.10 -16.14 -0.49
C GLY A 45 -27.49 -15.13 -1.47
N ARG A 46 -27.92 -13.86 -1.40
CA ARG A 46 -27.31 -12.77 -2.20
C ARG A 46 -25.86 -12.48 -1.80
N LEU A 47 -25.56 -12.40 -0.51
CA LEU A 47 -24.19 -12.18 -0.02
C LEU A 47 -23.26 -13.30 -0.46
N ARG A 48 -23.71 -14.55 -0.40
CA ARG A 48 -22.95 -15.71 -0.91
C ARG A 48 -22.69 -15.61 -2.41
N ARG A 49 -23.71 -15.29 -3.22
CA ARG A 49 -23.54 -15.08 -4.67
C ARG A 49 -22.54 -13.96 -4.96
N VAL A 50 -22.68 -12.82 -4.29
CA VAL A 50 -21.73 -11.70 -4.41
C VAL A 50 -20.32 -12.13 -3.99
N GLY A 51 -20.17 -12.87 -2.90
CA GLY A 51 -18.89 -13.41 -2.46
C GLY A 51 -18.22 -14.32 -3.49
N VAL A 52 -18.98 -15.24 -4.11
CA VAL A 52 -18.47 -16.10 -5.20
C VAL A 52 -18.06 -15.28 -6.42
N ILE A 53 -18.87 -14.30 -6.83
CA ILE A 53 -18.52 -13.39 -7.93
C ILE A 53 -17.22 -12.64 -7.60
N CYS A 54 -17.07 -12.15 -6.37
CA CYS A 54 -15.85 -11.48 -5.94
C CYS A 54 -14.63 -12.40 -5.96
N LEU A 55 -14.78 -13.68 -5.56
CA LEU A 55 -13.70 -14.67 -5.66
C LEU A 55 -13.27 -14.91 -7.11
N ILE A 56 -14.22 -15.05 -8.04
CA ILE A 56 -13.93 -15.21 -9.47
C ILE A 56 -13.20 -13.97 -10.02
N VAL A 57 -13.70 -12.77 -9.69
CA VAL A 57 -13.04 -11.52 -10.06
C VAL A 57 -11.63 -11.46 -9.49
N LEU A 58 -11.44 -11.83 -8.22
CA LEU A 58 -10.12 -11.83 -7.56
C LEU A 58 -9.13 -12.78 -8.23
N VAL A 59 -9.56 -13.97 -8.64
CA VAL A 59 -8.71 -14.89 -9.41
C VAL A 59 -8.30 -14.25 -10.74
N GLY A 60 -9.25 -13.68 -11.47
CA GLY A 60 -8.99 -12.98 -12.73
C GLY A 60 -8.04 -11.78 -12.57
N THR A 61 -8.27 -10.93 -11.56
CA THR A 61 -7.41 -9.78 -11.30
C THR A 61 -6.04 -10.18 -10.77
N THR A 62 -5.94 -11.28 -10.02
CA THR A 62 -4.65 -11.83 -9.56
C THR A 62 -3.82 -12.35 -10.74
N ALA A 63 -4.46 -13.05 -11.69
CA ALA A 63 -3.80 -13.45 -12.93
C ALA A 63 -3.38 -12.23 -13.78
N GLY A 64 -4.25 -11.22 -13.90
CA GLY A 64 -3.92 -9.96 -14.57
C GLY A 64 -2.75 -9.22 -13.91
N GLU A 65 -2.70 -9.21 -12.58
CA GLU A 65 -1.60 -8.59 -11.83
C GLU A 65 -0.25 -9.24 -12.17
N LEU A 66 -0.20 -10.58 -12.26
CA LEU A 66 1.02 -11.30 -12.66
C LEU A 66 1.52 -10.84 -14.03
N VAL A 67 0.63 -10.72 -15.01
CA VAL A 67 0.98 -10.28 -16.36
C VAL A 67 1.50 -8.84 -16.35
N THR A 68 0.80 -7.92 -15.67
CA THR A 68 1.23 -6.52 -15.57
C THR A 68 2.57 -6.35 -14.84
N ARG A 69 2.82 -7.17 -13.81
CA ARG A 69 4.10 -7.19 -13.08
C ARG A 69 5.22 -7.76 -13.95
N ALA A 70 4.97 -8.88 -14.63
CA ALA A 70 5.95 -9.46 -15.56
C ALA A 70 6.31 -8.48 -16.69
N GLN A 71 5.33 -7.77 -17.24
CA GLN A 71 5.56 -6.72 -18.23
C GLN A 71 6.46 -5.60 -17.67
N THR A 72 6.14 -5.11 -16.46
CA THR A 72 6.90 -4.03 -15.81
C THR A 72 8.34 -4.43 -15.55
N MET A 73 8.59 -5.67 -15.15
CA MET A 73 9.93 -6.20 -14.87
C MET A 73 10.73 -6.52 -16.14
N ALA A 74 10.06 -6.94 -17.22
CA ALA A 74 10.70 -7.20 -18.50
C ALA A 74 11.09 -5.92 -19.26
N GLY A 75 10.48 -4.78 -18.95
CA GLY A 75 10.77 -3.50 -19.60
C GLY A 75 10.26 -3.37 -21.05
N GLY A 76 9.24 -4.15 -21.44
CA GLY A 76 8.75 -4.25 -22.81
C GLY A 76 7.21 -4.24 -22.95
N ASP A 77 6.73 -4.71 -24.10
CA ASP A 77 5.31 -4.87 -24.38
C ASP A 77 4.70 -6.14 -23.75
N LEU A 78 3.45 -6.44 -24.03
CA LEU A 78 2.77 -7.61 -23.47
C LEU A 78 3.39 -8.93 -23.96
N ALA A 79 4.01 -8.95 -25.15
CA ALA A 79 4.68 -10.13 -25.68
C ALA A 79 5.96 -10.44 -24.87
N ALA A 80 6.68 -9.41 -24.44
CA ALA A 80 7.82 -9.55 -23.54
C ALA A 80 7.43 -10.04 -22.12
N ALA A 81 6.16 -9.90 -21.72
CA ALA A 81 5.70 -10.33 -20.40
C ALA A 81 5.66 -11.86 -20.26
N LEU A 82 5.25 -12.59 -21.31
CA LEU A 82 5.04 -14.05 -21.24
C LEU A 82 6.33 -14.82 -20.87
N PRO A 83 7.49 -14.60 -21.53
CA PRO A 83 8.74 -15.26 -21.15
C PRO A 83 9.25 -14.85 -19.77
N ALA A 84 8.83 -13.68 -19.26
CA ALA A 84 9.22 -13.19 -17.94
C ALA A 84 8.40 -13.78 -16.79
N ILE A 85 7.25 -14.42 -17.05
CA ILE A 85 6.40 -15.00 -15.99
C ILE A 85 7.15 -16.07 -15.18
N PRO A 86 7.82 -17.08 -15.77
CA PRO A 86 8.53 -18.10 -14.99
C PRO A 86 9.60 -17.54 -14.04
N PRO A 87 10.52 -16.64 -14.45
CA PRO A 87 11.48 -16.05 -13.52
C PRO A 87 10.81 -15.13 -12.49
N VAL A 88 9.73 -14.43 -12.84
CA VAL A 88 8.95 -13.63 -11.87
C VAL A 88 8.36 -14.53 -10.78
N LEU A 89 7.77 -15.67 -11.13
CA LEU A 89 7.18 -16.58 -10.15
C LEU A 89 8.21 -17.28 -9.27
N THR A 90 9.36 -17.67 -9.85
CA THR A 90 10.32 -18.56 -9.17
C THR A 90 11.46 -17.82 -8.48
N ARG A 91 11.79 -16.60 -8.91
CA ARG A 91 12.97 -15.87 -8.42
C ARG A 91 12.65 -14.57 -7.69
N THR A 92 11.37 -14.25 -7.51
CA THR A 92 10.97 -13.00 -6.86
C THR A 92 10.12 -13.25 -5.63
N HIS A 93 10.26 -12.35 -4.65
CA HIS A 93 9.41 -12.30 -3.47
C HIS A 93 7.92 -12.14 -3.83
N PHE A 94 7.62 -11.28 -4.82
CA PHE A 94 6.27 -11.14 -5.38
C PHE A 94 5.71 -12.48 -5.87
N GLY A 95 6.50 -13.27 -6.59
CA GLY A 95 6.12 -14.58 -7.12
C GLY A 95 5.70 -15.56 -6.04
N ALA A 96 6.47 -15.65 -4.94
CA ALA A 96 6.14 -16.51 -3.80
C ALA A 96 4.81 -16.11 -3.14
N ILE A 97 4.60 -14.82 -2.89
CA ILE A 97 3.35 -14.31 -2.30
C ILE A 97 2.17 -14.51 -3.26
N TRP A 98 2.39 -14.32 -4.56
CA TRP A 98 1.37 -14.50 -5.59
C TRP A 98 0.89 -15.96 -5.64
N ILE A 99 1.81 -16.93 -5.61
CA ILE A 99 1.46 -18.37 -5.56
C ILE A 99 0.61 -18.66 -4.32
N GLY A 100 1.05 -18.16 -3.15
CA GLY A 100 0.29 -18.29 -1.90
C GLY A 100 -1.12 -17.70 -2.02
N ARG A 101 -1.25 -16.48 -2.56
CA ARG A 101 -2.55 -15.82 -2.81
C ARG A 101 -3.43 -16.66 -3.73
N PHE A 102 -2.88 -17.20 -4.81
CA PHE A 102 -3.63 -18.00 -5.78
C PHE A 102 -4.16 -19.30 -5.14
N VAL A 103 -3.34 -19.98 -4.33
CA VAL A 103 -3.76 -21.15 -3.56
C VAL A 103 -4.87 -20.81 -2.56
N LEU A 104 -4.73 -19.71 -1.82
CA LEU A 104 -5.76 -19.23 -0.88
C LEU A 104 -7.09 -18.95 -1.58
N LEU A 105 -7.07 -18.32 -2.76
CA LEU A 105 -8.27 -18.05 -3.56
C LEU A 105 -8.90 -19.33 -4.11
N ALA A 106 -8.09 -20.31 -4.55
CA ALA A 106 -8.58 -21.61 -5.00
C ALA A 106 -9.27 -22.36 -3.84
N LEU A 107 -8.66 -22.40 -2.66
CA LEU A 107 -9.27 -22.98 -1.46
C LEU A 107 -10.57 -22.26 -1.08
N ALA A 108 -10.59 -20.93 -1.15
CA ALA A 108 -11.80 -20.16 -0.88
C ALA A 108 -12.93 -20.48 -1.86
N LEU A 109 -12.63 -20.66 -3.16
CA LEU A 109 -13.61 -21.10 -4.15
C LEU A 109 -14.16 -22.49 -3.84
N LEU A 110 -13.30 -23.45 -3.46
CA LEU A 110 -13.72 -24.81 -3.09
C LEU A 110 -14.61 -24.84 -1.84
N VAL A 111 -14.36 -23.97 -0.86
CA VAL A 111 -15.16 -23.88 0.37
C VAL A 111 -16.47 -23.10 0.15
N SER A 112 -16.53 -22.18 -0.82
CA SER A 112 -17.67 -21.27 -1.05
C SER A 112 -19.07 -21.93 -1.24
N PRO A 113 -19.21 -23.15 -1.83
CA PRO A 113 -20.50 -23.82 -1.95
C PRO A 113 -21.03 -24.36 -0.61
N LEU A 114 -20.14 -24.59 0.36
CA LEU A 114 -20.50 -25.14 1.66
C LEU A 114 -21.24 -24.10 2.52
N SER A 115 -22.29 -24.56 3.22
CA SER A 115 -23.18 -23.67 4.00
C SER A 115 -22.98 -23.76 5.52
N SER A 116 -22.04 -24.59 5.97
CA SER A 116 -21.80 -24.84 7.40
C SER A 116 -21.20 -23.61 8.12
N ARG A 117 -21.31 -23.56 9.45
CA ARG A 117 -20.67 -22.49 10.25
C ARG A 117 -19.15 -22.54 10.13
N ALA A 118 -18.58 -23.75 10.12
CA ALA A 118 -17.14 -23.97 9.95
C ALA A 118 -16.66 -23.48 8.58
N ALA A 119 -17.38 -23.79 7.49
CA ALA A 119 -17.03 -23.31 6.15
C ALA A 119 -17.01 -21.77 6.07
N ARG A 120 -18.00 -21.10 6.68
CA ARG A 120 -18.03 -19.63 6.72
C ARG A 120 -16.88 -19.02 7.52
N ALA A 121 -16.51 -19.63 8.65
CA ALA A 121 -15.34 -19.21 9.42
C ALA A 121 -14.06 -19.42 8.62
N ALA A 122 -13.91 -20.56 7.94
CA ALA A 122 -12.78 -20.85 7.07
C ALA A 122 -12.66 -19.83 5.93
N LEU A 123 -13.77 -19.48 5.26
CA LEU A 123 -13.78 -18.44 4.22
C LEU A 123 -13.34 -17.08 4.75
N LEU A 124 -13.74 -16.71 5.97
CA LEU A 124 -13.30 -15.46 6.58
C LEU A 124 -11.79 -15.48 6.84
N VAL A 125 -11.25 -16.58 7.40
CA VAL A 125 -9.80 -16.74 7.61
C VAL A 125 -9.04 -16.67 6.29
N LEU A 126 -9.51 -17.35 5.24
CA LEU A 126 -8.90 -17.31 3.91
C LEU A 126 -8.95 -15.90 3.31
N ALA A 127 -10.07 -15.19 3.42
CA ALA A 127 -10.19 -13.81 2.95
C ALA A 127 -9.24 -12.85 3.70
N LEU A 128 -9.09 -13.02 5.01
CA LEU A 128 -8.12 -12.26 5.82
C LEU A 128 -6.68 -12.59 5.42
N ALA A 129 -6.37 -13.85 5.14
CA ALA A 129 -5.06 -14.23 4.61
C ALA A 129 -4.80 -13.60 3.22
N VAL A 130 -5.80 -13.53 2.35
CA VAL A 130 -5.67 -12.82 1.06
C VAL A 130 -5.40 -11.32 1.29
N THR A 131 -6.04 -10.65 2.26
CA THR A 131 -5.69 -9.25 2.60
C THR A 131 -4.27 -9.09 3.15
N LEU A 132 -3.70 -10.10 3.80
CA LEU A 132 -2.30 -10.06 4.23
C LEU A 132 -1.39 -10.03 2.99
N THR A 133 -1.67 -10.87 2.00
CA THR A 133 -0.87 -10.91 0.78
C THR A 133 -0.85 -9.58 0.02
N THR A 134 -1.87 -8.72 0.11
CA THR A 134 -1.82 -7.39 -0.53
C THR A 134 -0.85 -6.45 0.17
N SER A 135 -0.75 -6.58 1.50
CA SER A 135 0.15 -5.79 2.36
C SER A 135 1.60 -6.23 2.15
N LEU A 136 1.83 -7.55 2.00
CA LEU A 136 3.15 -8.14 1.73
C LEU A 136 3.68 -7.82 0.32
N THR A 137 2.81 -7.49 -0.64
CA THR A 137 3.22 -7.05 -2.00
C THR A 137 3.23 -5.52 -2.17
N GLY A 138 2.95 -4.76 -1.10
CA GLY A 138 2.89 -3.30 -1.12
C GLY A 138 4.08 -2.65 -0.42
N HIS A 139 4.14 -1.31 -0.46
CA HIS A 139 5.22 -0.50 0.13
C HIS A 139 5.40 -0.70 1.66
N ALA A 140 4.41 -1.27 2.34
CA ALA A 140 4.52 -1.60 3.76
C ALA A 140 5.56 -2.71 4.01
N ALA A 141 5.73 -3.63 3.06
CA ALA A 141 6.65 -4.76 3.12
C ALA A 141 8.10 -4.42 2.77
N ASP A 142 8.38 -3.19 2.33
CA ASP A 142 9.76 -2.72 2.07
C ASP A 142 10.62 -2.77 3.34
N TRP A 143 9.99 -2.75 4.52
CA TRP A 143 10.65 -2.92 5.81
C TRP A 143 10.88 -4.40 6.17
N GLY A 144 10.30 -5.32 5.42
CA GLY A 144 10.28 -6.76 5.66
C GLY A 144 8.88 -7.30 5.95
N ASP A 145 8.67 -8.60 5.69
CA ASP A 145 7.37 -9.27 5.82
C ASP A 145 6.86 -9.35 7.27
N LEU A 146 7.77 -9.46 8.24
CA LEU A 146 7.47 -9.60 9.67
C LEU A 146 7.80 -8.31 10.41
N THR A 147 7.18 -7.21 10.02
CA THR A 147 7.40 -5.89 10.62
C THR A 147 6.13 -5.22 11.12
N PRO A 148 6.24 -4.26 12.07
CA PRO A 148 5.10 -3.43 12.47
C PRO A 148 4.46 -2.70 11.29
N SER A 149 5.26 -2.25 10.32
CA SER A 149 4.76 -1.59 9.09
C SER A 149 3.83 -2.51 8.30
N ALA A 150 4.27 -3.73 8.00
CA ALA A 150 3.44 -4.72 7.29
C ALA A 150 2.18 -5.11 8.09
N ALA A 151 2.30 -5.29 9.41
CA ALA A 151 1.18 -5.62 10.27
C ALA A 151 0.14 -4.49 10.39
N ILE A 152 0.59 -3.24 10.52
CA ILE A 152 -0.27 -2.06 10.61
C ILE A 152 -1.01 -1.84 9.28
N ASP A 153 -0.33 -2.00 8.15
CA ASP A 153 -0.97 -1.94 6.84
C ASP A 153 -1.99 -3.07 6.65
N TRP A 154 -1.68 -4.29 7.11
CA TRP A 154 -2.65 -5.39 7.08
C TRP A 154 -3.90 -5.08 7.91
N VAL A 155 -3.74 -4.55 9.13
CA VAL A 155 -4.87 -4.09 9.96
C VAL A 155 -5.65 -2.99 9.25
N HIS A 156 -4.97 -2.05 8.57
CA HIS A 156 -5.61 -1.01 7.77
C HIS A 156 -6.49 -1.62 6.66
N VAL A 157 -5.95 -2.55 5.87
CA VAL A 157 -6.65 -3.21 4.77
C VAL A 157 -7.83 -4.02 5.29
N VAL A 158 -7.68 -4.76 6.39
CA VAL A 158 -8.78 -5.52 7.01
C VAL A 158 -9.89 -4.60 7.49
N ALA A 159 -9.55 -3.54 8.24
CA ALA A 159 -10.53 -2.58 8.76
C ALA A 159 -11.24 -1.82 7.64
N ALA A 160 -10.50 -1.36 6.63
CA ALA A 160 -11.05 -0.70 5.46
C ALA A 160 -11.99 -1.64 4.69
N SER A 161 -11.58 -2.89 4.46
CA SER A 161 -12.38 -3.91 3.77
C SER A 161 -13.67 -4.26 4.51
N ALA A 162 -13.61 -4.45 5.83
CA ALA A 162 -14.78 -4.73 6.65
C ALA A 162 -15.79 -3.56 6.63
N TRP A 163 -15.31 -2.32 6.66
CA TRP A 163 -16.15 -1.13 6.61
C TRP A 163 -16.72 -0.88 5.22
N THR A 164 -15.87 -0.63 4.23
CA THR A 164 -16.31 -0.21 2.89
C THR A 164 -16.93 -1.36 2.11
N GLY A 165 -16.40 -2.58 2.25
CA GLY A 165 -17.03 -3.78 1.70
C GLY A 165 -18.38 -4.09 2.31
N GLY A 166 -18.52 -3.93 3.63
CA GLY A 166 -19.81 -4.08 4.31
C GLY A 166 -20.83 -3.05 3.82
N LEU A 167 -20.40 -1.81 3.58
CA LEU A 167 -21.22 -0.75 2.98
C LEU A 167 -21.68 -1.12 1.56
N LEU A 168 -20.78 -1.59 0.70
CA LEU A 168 -21.12 -2.09 -0.64
C LEU A 168 -22.12 -3.25 -0.56
N CYS A 169 -21.93 -4.20 0.36
CA CYS A 169 -22.88 -5.28 0.58
C CYS A 169 -24.25 -4.79 1.08
N LEU A 170 -24.31 -3.75 1.90
CA LEU A 170 -25.59 -3.16 2.30
C LEU A 170 -26.31 -2.53 1.11
N ALA A 171 -25.61 -1.76 0.27
CA ALA A 171 -26.16 -1.21 -0.96
C ALA A 171 -26.68 -2.33 -1.89
N LEU A 172 -25.81 -3.31 -2.18
CA LEU A 172 -26.05 -4.36 -3.16
C LEU A 172 -27.05 -5.42 -2.70
N CYS A 173 -27.10 -5.77 -1.41
CA CYS A 173 -27.86 -6.94 -0.92
C CYS A 173 -29.01 -6.58 0.04
N VAL A 174 -28.99 -5.41 0.68
CA VAL A 174 -29.97 -5.01 1.71
C VAL A 174 -30.89 -3.88 1.25
N LEU A 175 -30.37 -2.79 0.65
CA LEU A 175 -31.08 -1.49 0.49
C LEU A 175 -31.63 -1.20 -0.93
N GLY A 176 -32.14 -2.20 -1.64
CA GLY A 176 -32.62 -2.06 -3.03
C GLY A 176 -34.09 -1.61 -3.13
N PRO A 177 -34.53 -0.96 -4.23
CA PRO A 177 -35.89 -0.42 -4.39
C PRO A 177 -37.01 -1.45 -4.23
N ALA A 178 -36.76 -2.69 -4.67
CA ALA A 178 -37.71 -3.80 -4.56
C ALA A 178 -37.67 -4.52 -3.19
N ARG A 179 -36.94 -4.00 -2.20
CA ARG A 179 -36.70 -4.68 -0.91
C ARG A 179 -37.49 -4.03 0.21
N ALA A 180 -38.66 -4.58 0.51
CA ALA A 180 -39.43 -4.21 1.69
C ALA A 180 -38.86 -4.94 2.92
N TRP A 181 -38.18 -4.20 3.80
CA TRP A 181 -37.78 -4.69 5.11
C TRP A 181 -38.72 -4.17 6.19
N PRO A 182 -39.08 -5.00 7.19
CA PRO A 182 -39.67 -4.49 8.42
C PRO A 182 -38.75 -3.42 9.01
N VAL A 183 -39.28 -2.21 9.25
CA VAL A 183 -38.51 -1.08 9.79
C VAL A 183 -37.71 -1.43 11.05
N PRO A 184 -38.25 -2.21 12.02
CA PRO A 184 -37.48 -2.60 13.21
C PRO A 184 -36.27 -3.48 12.89
N LEU A 185 -36.39 -4.37 11.91
CA LEU A 185 -35.33 -5.26 11.47
C LEU A 185 -34.24 -4.47 10.74
N LEU A 186 -34.64 -3.58 9.82
CA LEU A 186 -33.72 -2.66 9.13
C LEU A 186 -32.95 -1.80 10.14
N ALA A 187 -33.65 -1.20 11.12
CA ALA A 187 -33.02 -0.41 12.17
C ALA A 187 -31.99 -1.21 12.98
N ARG A 188 -32.26 -2.50 13.26
CA ARG A 188 -31.33 -3.40 13.96
C ARG A 188 -30.07 -3.66 13.13
N VAL A 189 -30.22 -3.97 11.84
CA VAL A 189 -29.10 -4.19 10.90
C VAL A 189 -28.26 -2.92 10.79
N MET A 190 -28.89 -1.76 10.58
CA MET A 190 -28.19 -0.48 10.45
C MET A 190 -27.43 -0.08 11.72
N ARG A 191 -27.99 -0.33 12.92
CA ARG A 191 -27.28 -0.07 14.18
C ARG A 191 -26.04 -0.95 14.36
N ARG A 192 -26.14 -2.26 14.04
CA ARG A 192 -25.00 -3.19 14.14
C ARG A 192 -23.90 -2.81 13.17
N PHE A 193 -24.25 -2.52 11.92
CA PHE A 193 -23.29 -2.04 10.93
C PHE A 193 -22.67 -0.71 11.33
N SER A 194 -23.47 0.26 11.83
CA SER A 194 -22.94 1.55 12.29
C SER A 194 -21.91 1.39 13.41
N ARG A 195 -22.10 0.46 14.35
CA ARG A 195 -21.12 0.16 15.41
C ARG A 195 -19.82 -0.40 14.83
N LEU A 196 -19.93 -1.40 13.97
CA LEU A 196 -18.78 -1.99 13.26
C LEU A 196 -18.01 -0.93 12.45
N ALA A 197 -18.72 -0.15 11.62
CA ALA A 197 -18.15 0.92 10.82
C ALA A 197 -17.41 1.96 11.67
N GLY A 198 -17.94 2.30 12.86
CA GLY A 198 -17.25 3.20 13.79
C GLY A 198 -15.93 2.65 14.34
N LEU A 199 -15.88 1.35 14.68
CA LEU A 199 -14.65 0.69 15.13
C LEU A 199 -13.62 0.57 13.99
N CYS A 200 -14.08 0.17 12.80
CA CYS A 200 -13.24 0.12 11.62
C CYS A 200 -12.69 1.49 11.22
N LEU A 201 -13.51 2.55 11.29
CA LEU A 201 -13.07 3.92 11.02
C LEU A 201 -11.96 4.36 11.99
N LEU A 202 -12.12 4.07 13.29
CA LEU A 202 -11.07 4.34 14.28
C LEU A 202 -9.76 3.63 13.91
N ALA A 203 -9.83 2.34 13.60
CA ALA A 203 -8.66 1.56 13.19
C ALA A 203 -8.02 2.13 11.90
N VAL A 204 -8.83 2.48 10.90
CA VAL A 204 -8.37 3.10 9.63
C VAL A 204 -7.69 4.44 9.87
N ILE A 205 -8.20 5.28 10.77
CA ILE A 205 -7.58 6.58 11.10
C ILE A 205 -6.21 6.35 11.75
N MET A 206 -6.14 5.48 12.76
CA MET A 206 -4.88 5.22 13.48
C MET A 206 -3.82 4.60 12.58
N THR A 207 -4.18 3.53 11.87
CA THR A 207 -3.26 2.83 10.95
C THR A 207 -2.93 3.67 9.71
N GLY A 208 -3.89 4.42 9.17
CA GLY A 208 -3.68 5.32 8.04
C GLY A 208 -2.80 6.50 8.38
N GLY A 209 -2.92 7.05 9.59
CA GLY A 209 -2.02 8.08 10.12
C GLY A 209 -0.58 7.57 10.23
N TYR A 210 -0.39 6.37 10.78
CA TYR A 210 0.93 5.72 10.81
C TYR A 210 1.50 5.50 9.40
N ASN A 211 0.70 4.93 8.49
CA ASN A 211 1.13 4.70 7.11
C ASN A 211 1.50 6.00 6.38
N ALA A 212 0.75 7.09 6.61
CA ALA A 212 1.06 8.40 6.05
C ALA A 212 2.36 8.96 6.63
N TRP A 213 2.58 8.84 7.94
CA TRP A 213 3.81 9.26 8.60
C TRP A 213 5.04 8.52 8.06
N VAL A 214 4.93 7.21 7.85
CA VAL A 214 6.01 6.37 7.31
C VAL A 214 6.28 6.65 5.82
N GLN A 215 5.27 7.01 5.03
CA GLN A 215 5.41 7.19 3.57
C GLN A 215 5.70 8.64 3.14
N LEU A 216 5.36 9.63 3.97
CA LEU A 216 5.60 11.05 3.74
C LEU A 216 6.62 11.60 4.75
N PRO A 217 7.90 11.77 4.37
CA PRO A 217 8.95 12.27 5.27
C PRO A 217 8.68 13.69 5.80
N ARG A 218 7.93 14.49 5.04
CA ARG A 218 7.60 15.88 5.33
C ARG A 218 6.20 16.21 4.85
N VAL A 219 5.49 17.08 5.58
CA VAL A 219 4.10 17.45 5.26
C VAL A 219 3.97 18.05 3.86
N SER A 220 4.99 18.81 3.41
CA SER A 220 5.00 19.39 2.07
C SER A 220 5.01 18.37 0.93
N ALA A 221 5.42 17.13 1.21
CA ALA A 221 5.33 16.03 0.25
C ALA A 221 3.87 15.74 -0.17
N LEU A 222 2.88 16.12 0.65
CA LEU A 222 1.46 15.93 0.36
C LEU A 222 1.01 16.73 -0.87
N TRP A 223 1.60 17.89 -1.16
CA TRP A 223 1.27 18.67 -2.36
C TRP A 223 2.39 18.69 -3.41
N SER A 224 3.65 18.53 -2.99
CA SER A 224 4.80 18.59 -3.91
C SER A 224 5.00 17.30 -4.72
N THR A 225 4.57 16.14 -4.21
CA THR A 225 4.76 14.84 -4.89
C THR A 225 3.48 14.33 -5.57
N ALA A 226 3.63 13.53 -6.63
CA ALA A 226 2.49 12.88 -7.29
C ALA A 226 1.74 11.94 -6.32
N TYR A 227 2.50 11.13 -5.57
CA TYR A 227 1.96 10.27 -4.52
C TYR A 227 1.14 11.07 -3.50
N GLY A 228 1.71 12.16 -2.98
CA GLY A 228 1.05 13.03 -2.01
C GLY A 228 -0.24 13.64 -2.54
N ARG A 229 -0.26 14.14 -3.79
CA ARG A 229 -1.48 14.73 -4.37
C ARG A 229 -2.61 13.73 -4.50
N VAL A 230 -2.32 12.50 -4.96
CA VAL A 230 -3.34 11.43 -5.04
C VAL A 230 -3.81 11.02 -3.64
N LEU A 231 -2.90 10.96 -2.66
CA LEU A 231 -3.27 10.72 -1.26
C LEU A 231 -4.16 11.84 -0.72
N GLY A 232 -3.88 13.11 -1.03
CA GLY A 232 -4.71 14.26 -0.67
C GLY A 232 -6.14 14.13 -1.22
N VAL A 233 -6.29 13.76 -2.49
CA VAL A 233 -7.60 13.48 -3.09
C VAL A 233 -8.29 12.31 -2.36
N LYS A 234 -7.57 11.23 -2.07
CA LYS A 234 -8.11 10.09 -1.31
C LYS A 234 -8.62 10.54 0.07
N LEU A 235 -7.87 11.38 0.78
CA LEU A 235 -8.27 11.90 2.09
C LEU A 235 -9.53 12.76 2.01
N LEU A 236 -9.65 13.63 1.00
CA LEU A 236 -10.87 14.43 0.78
C LEU A 236 -12.09 13.55 0.51
N LEU A 237 -11.94 12.51 -0.32
CA LEU A 237 -13.02 11.54 -0.58
C LEU A 237 -13.41 10.76 0.67
N VAL A 238 -12.43 10.35 1.50
CA VAL A 238 -12.69 9.69 2.78
C VAL A 238 -13.38 10.62 3.77
N LEU A 239 -12.99 11.90 3.85
CA LEU A 239 -13.67 12.89 4.68
C LEU A 239 -15.12 13.09 4.24
N ALA A 240 -15.38 13.18 2.93
CA ALA A 240 -16.74 13.24 2.38
C ALA A 240 -17.55 11.98 2.72
N LEU A 241 -16.93 10.79 2.63
CA LEU A 241 -17.55 9.52 3.01
C LEU A 241 -17.89 9.46 4.51
N VAL A 242 -16.97 9.89 5.38
CA VAL A 242 -17.18 9.97 6.83
C VAL A 242 -18.28 10.98 7.16
N TRP A 243 -18.33 12.11 6.47
CA TRP A 243 -19.36 13.12 6.63
C TRP A 243 -20.76 12.57 6.32
N TRP A 244 -20.93 11.89 5.18
CA TRP A 244 -22.19 11.23 4.83
C TRP A 244 -22.55 10.11 5.82
N GLY A 245 -21.57 9.30 6.22
CA GLY A 245 -21.75 8.24 7.20
C GLY A 245 -22.19 8.78 8.57
N ALA A 246 -21.65 9.92 9.00
CA ALA A 246 -22.03 10.61 10.22
C ALA A 246 -23.47 11.15 10.13
N LEU A 247 -23.86 11.76 9.01
CA LEU A 247 -25.24 12.20 8.78
C LEU A 247 -26.22 11.02 8.85
N ASN A 248 -25.88 9.88 8.24
CA ASN A 248 -26.68 8.66 8.30
C ASN A 248 -26.79 8.14 9.75
N ARG A 249 -25.66 8.03 10.45
CA ARG A 249 -25.56 7.52 11.83
C ARG A 249 -26.31 8.38 12.84
N TYR A 250 -26.16 9.70 12.78
CA TYR A 250 -26.71 10.61 13.78
C TYR A 250 -28.12 11.11 13.46
N THR A 251 -28.57 11.01 12.20
CA THR A 251 -29.88 11.57 11.82
C THR A 251 -30.89 10.56 11.30
N ILE A 252 -30.49 9.55 10.51
CA ILE A 252 -31.43 8.61 9.87
C ILE A 252 -31.64 7.36 10.74
N VAL A 253 -30.55 6.75 11.22
CA VAL A 253 -30.60 5.50 12.00
C VAL A 253 -31.42 5.64 13.30
N PRO A 254 -31.31 6.73 14.09
CA PRO A 254 -32.13 6.91 15.30
C PRO A 254 -33.64 7.01 14.99
N ARG A 255 -33.99 7.72 13.90
CA ARG A 255 -35.38 7.88 13.44
C ARG A 255 -36.00 6.56 13.00
N LEU A 256 -35.24 5.71 12.32
CA LEU A 256 -35.67 4.34 11.98
C LEU A 256 -35.91 3.48 13.23
N ALA A 257 -35.17 3.73 14.30
CA ALA A 257 -35.32 3.02 15.57
C ALA A 257 -36.45 3.59 16.46
N GLY A 258 -37.16 4.63 16.02
CA GLY A 258 -38.18 5.31 16.84
C GLY A 258 -37.59 6.01 18.08
N ARG A 259 -36.27 6.24 18.11
CA ARG A 259 -35.57 6.87 19.24
C ARG A 259 -35.22 8.31 18.90
N HIS A 260 -35.47 9.21 19.84
CA HIS A 260 -34.84 10.52 19.84
C HIS A 260 -33.39 10.31 20.27
N ALA A 261 -32.43 10.68 19.42
CA ALA A 261 -31.05 10.74 19.89
C ALA A 261 -30.93 11.92 20.88
N VAL A 262 -29.99 11.80 21.80
CA VAL A 262 -29.73 12.78 22.86
C VAL A 262 -28.22 12.97 22.89
N GLY A 263 -27.72 14.17 22.56
CA GLY A 263 -26.29 14.48 22.58
C GLY A 263 -25.88 15.68 21.70
N MET A 264 -24.70 16.25 22.01
CA MET A 264 -24.14 17.43 21.32
C MET A 264 -23.85 17.17 19.84
N GLY A 265 -23.27 16.01 19.50
CA GLY A 265 -22.99 15.63 18.11
C GLY A 265 -24.26 15.55 17.25
N GLU A 266 -25.38 15.11 17.82
CA GLU A 266 -26.65 15.06 17.09
C GLU A 266 -27.22 16.46 16.81
N ARG A 267 -27.07 17.41 17.74
CA ARG A 267 -27.47 18.82 17.51
C ARG A 267 -26.63 19.42 16.38
N LEU A 268 -25.31 19.23 16.42
CA LEU A 268 -24.39 19.72 15.40
C LEU A 268 -24.72 19.14 14.00
N PHE A 269 -24.87 17.82 13.89
CA PHE A 269 -25.17 17.17 12.61
C PHE A 269 -26.60 17.38 12.13
N ARG A 270 -27.58 17.63 13.02
CA ARG A 270 -28.93 18.06 12.61
C ARG A 270 -28.89 19.45 11.97
N LEU A 271 -28.16 20.39 12.55
CA LEU A 271 -27.97 21.73 11.98
C LEU A 271 -27.22 21.66 10.65
N ALA A 272 -26.14 20.90 10.58
CA ALA A 272 -25.39 20.67 9.34
C ALA A 272 -26.28 20.02 8.25
N ARG A 273 -27.13 19.07 8.62
CA ARG A 273 -28.09 18.48 7.67
C ARG A 273 -29.09 19.51 7.17
N VAL A 274 -29.62 20.37 8.04
CA VAL A 274 -30.56 21.43 7.61
C VAL A 274 -29.86 22.41 6.69
N ALA A 275 -28.61 22.77 6.98
CA ALA A 275 -27.80 23.67 6.15
C ALA A 275 -27.49 23.08 4.76
N VAL A 276 -27.20 21.77 4.67
CA VAL A 276 -26.77 21.13 3.42
C VAL A 276 -27.94 20.52 2.61
N LEU A 277 -28.97 20.00 3.28
CA LEU A 277 -30.04 19.20 2.66
C LEU A 277 -31.46 19.78 2.90
N GLY A 278 -31.56 20.93 3.56
CA GLY A 278 -32.84 21.58 3.87
C GLY A 278 -33.60 20.99 5.06
N SER A 279 -34.67 21.67 5.46
CA SER A 279 -35.47 21.37 6.66
C SER A 279 -36.62 20.38 6.44
N ALA A 280 -36.76 19.80 5.24
CA ALA A 280 -37.93 19.01 4.88
C ALA A 280 -38.20 17.85 5.86
N ARG A 281 -39.38 17.85 6.48
CA ARG A 281 -39.87 16.73 7.30
C ARG A 281 -40.10 15.53 6.40
N VAL A 282 -39.25 14.52 6.56
CA VAL A 282 -39.38 13.26 5.81
C VAL A 282 -40.38 12.36 6.52
N ALA A 283 -41.42 11.93 5.81
CA ALA A 283 -42.34 10.91 6.30
C ALA A 283 -41.59 9.60 6.63
N ARG A 284 -41.95 8.93 7.73
CA ARG A 284 -41.23 7.71 8.19
C ARG A 284 -41.18 6.61 7.12
N HIS A 285 -42.24 6.49 6.30
CA HIS A 285 -42.33 5.55 5.18
C HIS A 285 -41.32 5.82 4.04
N ALA A 286 -40.85 7.06 3.90
CA ALA A 286 -39.83 7.44 2.90
C ALA A 286 -38.38 7.31 3.43
N LEU A 287 -38.18 6.90 4.69
CA LEU A 287 -36.85 6.75 5.27
C LEU A 287 -36.03 5.59 4.64
N PRO A 288 -36.60 4.40 4.36
CA PRO A 288 -35.85 3.31 3.75
C PRO A 288 -35.33 3.63 2.35
N SER A 289 -36.14 4.28 1.50
CA SER A 289 -35.74 4.66 0.14
C SER A 289 -34.66 5.74 0.15
N ARG A 290 -34.75 6.74 1.04
CA ARG A 290 -33.68 7.74 1.22
C ARG A 290 -32.40 7.14 1.77
N LEU A 291 -32.50 6.23 2.73
CA LEU A 291 -31.34 5.50 3.26
C LEU A 291 -30.62 4.75 2.13
N GLY A 292 -31.37 4.05 1.27
CA GLY A 292 -30.82 3.41 0.08
C GLY A 292 -30.07 4.39 -0.82
N ALA A 293 -30.70 5.53 -1.16
CA ALA A 293 -30.05 6.56 -1.99
C ALA A 293 -28.77 7.14 -1.38
N TYR A 294 -28.74 7.39 -0.06
CA TYR A 294 -27.51 7.87 0.60
C TYR A 294 -26.42 6.82 0.64
N VAL A 295 -26.75 5.58 0.98
CA VAL A 295 -25.78 4.47 1.00
C VAL A 295 -25.26 4.17 -0.41
N SER A 296 -26.08 4.33 -1.46
CA SER A 296 -25.61 4.24 -2.84
C SER A 296 -24.60 5.35 -3.20
N ARG A 297 -24.79 6.58 -2.71
CA ARG A 297 -23.81 7.67 -2.89
C ARG A 297 -22.51 7.39 -2.14
N GLU A 298 -22.61 6.87 -0.91
CA GLU A 298 -21.43 6.42 -0.15
C GLU A 298 -20.69 5.29 -0.87
N ALA A 299 -21.40 4.34 -1.48
CA ALA A 299 -20.82 3.28 -2.29
C ALA A 299 -20.03 3.82 -3.51
N VAL A 300 -20.53 4.86 -4.18
CA VAL A 300 -19.79 5.52 -5.26
C VAL A 300 -18.49 6.16 -4.74
N LEU A 301 -18.55 6.87 -3.60
CA LEU A 301 -17.35 7.43 -2.97
C LEU A 301 -16.32 6.34 -2.61
N VAL A 302 -16.77 5.20 -2.10
CA VAL A 302 -15.91 4.03 -1.84
C VAL A 302 -15.19 3.57 -3.12
N LEU A 303 -15.91 3.45 -4.23
CA LEU A 303 -15.30 3.03 -5.51
C LEU A 303 -14.26 4.05 -6.02
N LEU A 304 -14.50 5.36 -5.81
CA LEU A 304 -13.53 6.40 -6.12
C LEU A 304 -12.29 6.33 -5.22
N VAL A 305 -12.47 6.07 -3.91
CA VAL A 305 -11.36 5.85 -2.96
C VAL A 305 -10.50 4.65 -3.36
N PHE A 306 -11.12 3.57 -3.84
CA PHE A 306 -10.37 2.45 -4.42
C PHE A 306 -9.62 2.84 -5.69
N GLY A 307 -10.17 3.75 -6.51
CA GLY A 307 -9.49 4.29 -7.70
C GLY A 307 -8.20 5.01 -7.31
N CYS A 308 -8.27 5.91 -6.33
CA CYS A 308 -7.08 6.57 -5.79
C CYS A 308 -6.09 5.57 -5.19
N THR A 309 -6.59 4.55 -4.48
CA THR A 309 -5.72 3.52 -3.86
C THR A 309 -5.02 2.68 -4.92
N ALA A 310 -5.70 2.29 -6.00
CA ALA A 310 -5.10 1.55 -7.11
C ALA A 310 -3.94 2.34 -7.75
N VAL A 311 -4.13 3.65 -7.94
CA VAL A 311 -3.07 4.54 -8.44
C VAL A 311 -1.92 4.68 -7.45
N LEU A 312 -2.21 4.85 -6.15
CA LEU A 312 -1.18 5.00 -5.10
C LEU A 312 -0.24 3.80 -4.99
N VAL A 313 -0.73 2.59 -5.22
CA VAL A 313 0.10 1.38 -5.17
C VAL A 313 1.19 1.40 -6.25
N ASP A 314 0.90 1.97 -7.42
CA ASP A 314 1.86 2.05 -8.54
C ASP A 314 2.72 3.33 -8.49
N LEU A 315 2.34 4.32 -7.69
CA LEU A 315 3.16 5.50 -7.46
C LEU A 315 4.26 5.21 -6.44
N THR A 316 5.47 5.69 -6.74
CA THR A 316 6.59 5.68 -5.80
C THR A 316 6.27 6.59 -4.60
N PRO A 317 6.26 6.08 -3.36
CA PRO A 317 6.08 6.90 -2.16
C PRO A 317 7.12 8.02 -2.08
N ALA A 318 6.74 9.13 -1.44
CA ALA A 318 7.60 10.32 -1.35
C ALA A 318 8.98 10.01 -0.74
N ARG A 319 9.01 9.13 0.28
CA ARG A 319 10.27 8.65 0.89
C ARG A 319 11.24 8.02 -0.13
N HIS A 320 10.73 7.32 -1.14
CA HIS A 320 11.55 6.67 -2.18
C HIS A 320 11.83 7.60 -3.36
N ALA A 321 10.95 8.56 -3.63
CA ALA A 321 11.14 9.54 -4.69
C ALA A 321 12.36 10.44 -4.42
N ASP A 322 12.61 10.79 -3.16
CA ASP A 322 13.81 11.56 -2.79
C ASP A 322 15.09 10.73 -3.03
N HIS A 323 15.09 9.41 -2.77
CA HIS A 323 16.21 8.52 -3.11
C HIS A 323 16.41 8.33 -4.62
N ALA A 324 15.32 8.17 -5.40
CA ALA A 324 15.41 7.98 -6.85
C ALA A 324 15.94 9.22 -7.58
N ARG A 325 15.61 10.44 -7.11
CA ARG A 325 16.19 11.69 -7.63
C ARG A 325 17.71 11.74 -7.50
N HIS A 326 18.26 11.15 -6.43
CA HIS A 326 19.71 11.06 -6.24
C HIS A 326 20.36 10.01 -7.16
N GLN A 327 19.60 9.06 -7.71
CA GLN A 327 20.10 8.05 -8.66
C GLN A 327 19.99 8.49 -10.12
N VAL A 328 18.90 9.16 -10.50
CA VAL A 328 18.69 9.62 -11.89
C VAL A 328 19.59 10.80 -12.24
N ALA A 329 20.04 11.58 -11.26
CA ALA A 329 21.00 12.67 -11.45
C ALA A 329 22.45 12.20 -11.69
N LEU A 330 22.71 10.91 -11.91
CA LEU A 330 24.06 10.34 -12.00
C LEU A 330 24.66 10.26 -13.41
N GLU A 331 23.96 10.75 -14.43
CA GLU A 331 24.61 11.19 -15.68
C GLU A 331 24.16 12.60 -16.05
N PRO A 332 24.54 13.63 -15.27
CA PRO A 332 24.31 14.99 -15.72
C PRO A 332 25.32 15.26 -16.85
N GLY A 333 24.80 15.67 -18.01
CA GLY A 333 25.62 16.44 -18.94
C GLY A 333 26.27 17.65 -18.24
N PRO A 334 27.24 18.32 -18.88
CA PRO A 334 28.00 19.39 -18.23
C PRO A 334 27.07 20.43 -17.59
N PHE A 335 27.24 20.67 -16.29
CA PHE A 335 26.51 21.72 -15.58
C PHE A 335 27.00 23.07 -16.12
N ARG A 336 26.11 23.83 -16.75
CA ARG A 336 26.43 25.16 -17.29
C ARG A 336 25.85 26.22 -16.35
N VAL A 337 26.72 27.05 -15.80
CA VAL A 337 26.40 28.15 -14.90
C VAL A 337 27.31 29.32 -15.20
N THR A 338 26.82 30.54 -15.08
CA THR A 338 27.66 31.74 -15.17
C THR A 338 28.49 31.91 -13.90
N MET A 339 29.58 32.67 -13.98
CA MET A 339 30.41 32.96 -12.79
C MET A 339 29.65 33.79 -11.75
N GLU A 340 28.72 34.65 -12.18
CA GLU A 340 27.87 35.45 -11.30
C GLU A 340 26.91 34.55 -10.51
N GLU A 341 26.14 33.70 -11.19
CA GLU A 341 25.25 32.71 -10.56
C GLU A 341 26.00 31.77 -9.61
N LEU A 342 27.23 31.38 -9.95
CA LEU A 342 28.05 30.52 -9.11
C LEU A 342 28.51 31.23 -7.82
N HIS A 343 28.86 32.52 -7.89
CA HIS A 343 29.20 33.29 -6.70
C HIS A 343 27.97 33.54 -5.81
N GLU A 344 26.81 33.82 -6.41
CA GLU A 344 25.54 33.96 -5.69
C GLU A 344 25.15 32.65 -4.98
N SER A 345 25.51 31.48 -5.53
CA SER A 345 25.27 30.18 -4.93
C SER A 345 26.35 29.72 -3.93
N GLY A 346 27.29 30.60 -3.55
CA GLY A 346 28.34 30.28 -2.58
C GLY A 346 29.51 29.47 -3.16
N GLY A 347 29.74 29.54 -4.47
CA GLY A 347 30.89 28.95 -5.14
C GLY A 347 30.70 27.50 -5.60
N VAL A 348 29.55 26.89 -5.33
CA VAL A 348 29.20 25.54 -5.77
C VAL A 348 27.80 25.57 -6.38
N PRO A 349 27.54 24.94 -7.53
CA PRO A 349 26.23 24.97 -8.13
C PRO A 349 25.15 24.36 -7.21
N PRO A 350 23.94 24.93 -7.15
CA PRO A 350 22.85 24.38 -6.33
C PRO A 350 22.52 22.94 -6.73
N GLY A 351 22.55 22.02 -5.76
CA GLY A 351 22.27 20.60 -6.00
C GLY A 351 23.39 19.83 -6.68
N TRP A 352 24.60 20.40 -6.78
CA TRP A 352 25.77 19.69 -7.24
C TRP A 352 26.08 18.49 -6.33
N ILE A 353 26.37 17.36 -6.95
CA ILE A 353 26.83 16.14 -6.30
C ILE A 353 28.05 15.62 -7.06
N PHE A 354 29.01 15.07 -6.33
CA PHE A 354 30.17 14.43 -6.97
C PHE A 354 29.76 13.09 -7.58
N VAL A 355 29.95 12.95 -8.90
CA VAL A 355 29.71 11.72 -9.65
C VAL A 355 31.05 11.28 -10.25
N PRO A 356 31.63 10.14 -9.82
CA PRO A 356 32.83 9.62 -10.46
C PRO A 356 32.53 9.21 -11.92
N PRO A 357 33.54 9.24 -12.81
CA PRO A 357 33.37 8.78 -14.17
C PRO A 357 33.00 7.29 -14.23
N ALA A 358 32.55 6.83 -15.40
CA ALA A 358 32.26 5.42 -15.61
C ALA A 358 33.52 4.55 -15.43
N GLY A 359 33.39 3.45 -14.69
CA GLY A 359 34.43 2.47 -14.45
C GLY A 359 34.06 1.08 -14.96
N ASP A 360 35.01 0.15 -14.90
CA ASP A 360 34.85 -1.26 -15.26
C ASP A 360 34.53 -2.10 -14.01
N ALA A 361 33.30 -2.61 -13.93
CA ALA A 361 32.85 -3.41 -12.81
C ALA A 361 33.61 -4.74 -12.66
N ALA A 362 34.12 -5.34 -13.74
CA ALA A 362 34.87 -6.58 -13.66
C ALA A 362 36.25 -6.33 -13.04
N ARG A 363 36.94 -5.24 -13.42
CA ARG A 363 38.18 -4.81 -12.77
C ARG A 363 37.94 -4.39 -11.32
N GLY A 364 36.84 -3.68 -11.05
CA GLY A 364 36.43 -3.30 -9.71
C GLY A 364 36.23 -4.48 -8.77
N ARG A 365 35.65 -5.57 -9.28
CA ARG A 365 35.53 -6.83 -8.53
C ARG A 365 36.90 -7.39 -8.14
N GLN A 366 37.89 -7.31 -9.03
CA GLN A 366 39.25 -7.76 -8.71
C GLN A 366 39.91 -6.87 -7.66
N VAL A 367 39.68 -5.55 -7.72
CA VAL A 367 40.16 -4.61 -6.68
C VAL A 367 39.51 -4.94 -5.32
N PHE A 368 38.20 -5.19 -5.29
CA PHE A 368 37.47 -5.59 -4.07
C PHE A 368 38.07 -6.84 -3.42
N ILE A 369 38.50 -7.82 -4.22
CA ILE A 369 39.15 -9.04 -3.75
C ILE A 369 40.59 -8.75 -3.30
N ARG A 370 41.38 -8.05 -4.11
CA ARG A 370 42.79 -7.72 -3.84
C ARG A 370 42.96 -6.95 -2.53
N LEU A 371 42.04 -6.03 -2.24
CA LEU A 371 42.04 -5.24 -1.01
C LEU A 371 41.49 -6.01 0.21
N GLY A 372 40.92 -7.19 0.00
CA GLY A 372 40.37 -8.03 1.08
C GLY A 372 39.05 -7.51 1.65
N CYS A 373 38.29 -6.70 0.90
CA CYS A 373 37.05 -6.10 1.38
C CYS A 373 36.02 -7.16 1.83
N TYR A 374 36.00 -8.32 1.18
CA TYR A 374 35.16 -9.47 1.54
C TYR A 374 35.41 -9.98 2.98
N GLY A 375 36.60 -9.74 3.54
CA GLY A 375 36.94 -10.18 4.89
C GLY A 375 36.05 -9.55 5.96
N CYS A 376 35.55 -8.32 5.72
CA CYS A 376 34.64 -7.62 6.62
C CYS A 376 33.21 -7.50 6.07
N HIS A 377 33.07 -7.35 4.75
CA HIS A 377 31.78 -7.13 4.10
C HIS A 377 31.23 -8.39 3.45
N ARG A 378 29.93 -8.62 3.64
CA ARG A 378 29.18 -9.68 2.95
C ARG A 378 28.59 -9.14 1.65
N VAL A 379 28.55 -9.99 0.61
CA VAL A 379 27.83 -9.75 -0.65
C VAL A 379 27.11 -11.04 -1.04
N LYS A 380 25.78 -11.08 -0.92
CA LYS A 380 24.99 -12.28 -1.28
C LYS A 380 24.94 -12.45 -2.79
N GLY A 381 25.05 -13.70 -3.26
CA GLY A 381 25.02 -14.04 -4.68
C GLY A 381 26.38 -14.02 -5.37
N GLU A 382 27.40 -13.46 -4.72
CA GLU A 382 28.78 -13.47 -5.18
C GLU A 382 29.55 -14.69 -4.63
N ARG A 383 30.42 -15.28 -5.47
CA ARG A 383 31.32 -16.35 -5.04
C ARG A 383 32.59 -15.73 -4.45
N LEU A 384 32.56 -15.46 -3.14
CA LEU A 384 33.64 -14.87 -2.37
C LEU A 384 33.95 -15.72 -1.12
N PRO A 385 35.18 -15.64 -0.56
CA PRO A 385 35.51 -16.30 0.70
C PRO A 385 34.64 -15.81 1.87
N ALA A 386 34.59 -16.59 2.95
CA ALA A 386 33.78 -16.28 4.12
C ALA A 386 34.18 -14.94 4.76
N SER A 387 33.17 -14.14 5.11
CA SER A 387 33.33 -12.84 5.75
C SER A 387 33.17 -12.94 7.26
N SER A 388 33.96 -12.17 8.02
CA SER A 388 33.79 -11.99 9.46
C SER A 388 32.49 -11.27 9.81
N GLY A 389 31.88 -10.54 8.86
CA GLY A 389 30.65 -9.79 9.06
C GLY A 389 30.79 -8.56 9.97
N LEU A 390 32.02 -8.10 10.21
CA LEU A 390 32.30 -6.89 11.00
C LEU A 390 31.83 -5.61 10.27
N GLY A 391 31.89 -5.62 8.94
CA GLY A 391 31.38 -4.53 8.11
C GLY A 391 29.90 -4.70 7.77
N PRO A 392 29.19 -3.62 7.42
CA PRO A 392 27.83 -3.70 6.88
C PRO A 392 27.73 -4.64 5.66
N ASP A 393 26.59 -5.31 5.50
CA ASP A 393 26.28 -6.11 4.30
C ASP A 393 26.16 -5.17 3.09
N LEU A 394 26.94 -5.44 2.04
CA LEU A 394 26.98 -4.64 0.81
C LEU A 394 26.07 -5.19 -0.30
N THR A 395 25.26 -6.21 -0.01
CA THR A 395 24.27 -6.73 -0.96
C THR A 395 23.32 -5.61 -1.39
N GLY A 396 23.24 -5.31 -2.70
CA GLY A 396 22.36 -4.26 -3.22
C GLY A 396 22.83 -2.83 -2.95
N VAL A 397 24.05 -2.61 -2.44
CA VAL A 397 24.56 -1.28 -2.05
C VAL A 397 24.45 -0.26 -3.20
N GLY A 398 24.60 -0.72 -4.43
CA GLY A 398 24.47 0.10 -5.63
C GLY A 398 23.09 0.72 -5.80
N ARG A 399 22.04 0.07 -5.29
CA ARG A 399 20.65 0.58 -5.32
C ARG A 399 20.31 1.48 -4.14
N HIS A 400 21.16 1.55 -3.13
CA HIS A 400 20.89 2.31 -1.91
C HIS A 400 21.65 3.63 -1.85
N HIS A 401 22.83 3.70 -2.49
CA HIS A 401 23.71 4.86 -2.37
C HIS A 401 24.16 5.45 -3.72
N PRO A 402 24.36 6.78 -3.79
CA PRO A 402 24.99 7.40 -4.94
C PRO A 402 26.50 7.02 -4.99
N PRO A 403 27.10 6.96 -6.19
CA PRO A 403 28.49 6.55 -6.38
C PRO A 403 29.47 7.48 -5.64
N GLY A 404 29.21 8.79 -5.56
CA GLY A 404 30.03 9.72 -4.78
C GLY A 404 30.09 9.38 -3.28
N TYR A 405 28.97 8.93 -2.71
CA TYR A 405 28.92 8.50 -1.30
C TYR A 405 29.70 7.21 -1.08
N ILE A 406 29.58 6.24 -1.99
CA ILE A 406 30.36 4.99 -1.93
C ILE A 406 31.86 5.31 -2.01
N LEU A 407 32.23 6.21 -2.93
CA LEU A 407 33.60 6.67 -3.10
C LEU A 407 34.14 7.36 -1.84
N GLU A 408 33.38 8.28 -1.23
CA GLU A 408 33.75 8.95 0.02
C GLU A 408 33.88 7.94 1.16
N SER A 409 32.97 6.96 1.25
CA SER A 409 33.05 5.91 2.27
C SER A 409 34.33 5.08 2.17
N ILE A 410 34.90 4.93 0.96
CA ILE A 410 36.15 4.20 0.73
C ILE A 410 37.38 5.08 1.04
N LEU A 411 37.37 6.34 0.62
CA LEU A 411 38.51 7.26 0.79
C LEU A 411 38.59 7.87 2.19
N ASN A 412 37.43 8.12 2.80
CA ASN A 412 37.29 8.76 4.11
C ASN A 412 36.19 8.05 4.91
N PRO A 413 36.45 6.82 5.41
CA PRO A 413 35.45 6.07 6.18
C PRO A 413 35.03 6.73 7.49
N ASN A 414 35.73 7.80 7.92
CA ASN A 414 35.36 8.60 9.08
C ASN A 414 34.44 9.79 8.75
N ALA A 415 34.19 10.07 7.46
CA ALA A 415 33.25 11.12 7.06
C ALA A 415 31.83 10.85 7.57
N VAL A 416 31.41 9.58 7.48
CA VAL A 416 30.09 9.11 7.92
C VAL A 416 30.24 7.72 8.54
N ILE A 417 30.05 7.63 9.86
CA ILE A 417 30.04 6.36 10.60
C ILE A 417 28.59 6.06 11.02
N VAL A 418 28.05 4.94 10.55
CA VAL A 418 26.72 4.49 10.95
C VAL A 418 26.75 4.06 12.41
N GLN A 419 25.79 4.51 13.21
CA GLN A 419 25.63 4.06 14.59
C GLN A 419 25.24 2.57 14.60
N GLY A 420 26.11 1.72 15.13
CA GLY A 420 25.88 0.28 15.21
C GLY A 420 27.03 -0.43 15.94
N PRO A 421 26.77 -1.62 16.53
CA PRO A 421 27.80 -2.36 17.24
C PRO A 421 28.89 -2.84 16.27
N GLY A 422 30.15 -2.56 16.59
CA GLY A 422 31.31 -3.09 15.86
C GLY A 422 31.82 -2.25 14.69
N TYR A 423 31.15 -1.15 14.31
CA TYR A 423 31.63 -0.27 13.22
C TYR A 423 32.66 0.77 13.66
N THR A 424 32.78 0.99 14.96
CA THR A 424 33.66 2.00 15.55
C THR A 424 34.69 1.34 16.46
N GLY A 425 35.95 1.70 16.29
CA GLY A 425 37.06 1.28 17.15
C GLY A 425 37.06 2.02 18.50
N PRO A 426 37.95 1.64 19.43
CA PRO A 426 38.08 2.29 20.74
C PRO A 426 38.44 3.79 20.68
N ASP A 427 38.99 4.24 19.56
CA ASP A 427 39.37 5.63 19.28
C ASP A 427 38.22 6.47 18.69
N GLY A 428 37.01 5.89 18.59
CA GLY A 428 35.83 6.57 18.04
C GLY A 428 35.83 6.66 16.51
N LYS A 429 36.77 6.02 15.82
CA LYS A 429 36.88 6.03 14.35
C LYS A 429 36.33 4.75 13.74
N SER A 430 36.06 4.80 12.43
CA SER A 430 35.65 3.63 11.67
C SER A 430 36.71 2.53 11.76
N ILE A 431 36.26 1.28 11.92
CA ILE A 431 37.15 0.11 11.84
C ILE A 431 37.63 -0.17 10.40
N MET A 432 37.03 0.49 9.40
CA MET A 432 37.43 0.34 8.02
C MET A 432 38.85 0.91 7.84
N PRO A 433 39.79 0.11 7.30
CA PRO A 433 41.17 0.55 7.15
C PRO A 433 41.29 1.66 6.12
N ASP A 434 42.29 2.52 6.31
CA ASP A 434 42.67 3.49 5.28
C ASP A 434 43.32 2.75 4.10
N VAL A 435 42.68 2.87 2.93
CA VAL A 435 43.10 2.20 1.69
C VAL A 435 43.65 3.18 0.65
N ARG A 436 43.75 4.48 0.96
CA ARG A 436 44.17 5.52 0.00
C ARG A 436 45.56 5.26 -0.60
N GLY A 437 46.50 4.73 0.20
CA GLY A 437 47.84 4.37 -0.27
C GLY A 437 47.92 3.05 -1.06
N ARG A 438 46.79 2.34 -1.24
CA ARG A 438 46.71 1.00 -1.84
C ARG A 438 45.82 0.93 -3.10
N LEU A 439 45.27 2.07 -3.49
CA LEU A 439 44.33 2.26 -4.60
C LEU A 439 44.83 3.39 -5.51
N SER A 440 44.85 3.14 -6.83
CA SER A 440 44.89 4.24 -7.79
C SER A 440 43.50 4.90 -7.93
N VAL A 441 43.45 6.09 -8.52
CA VAL A 441 42.16 6.76 -8.83
C VAL A 441 41.31 5.91 -9.79
N GLU A 442 41.95 5.27 -10.76
CA GLU A 442 41.27 4.37 -11.71
C GLU A 442 40.69 3.13 -11.00
N GLU A 443 41.47 2.50 -10.11
CA GLU A 443 41.01 1.35 -9.35
C GLU A 443 39.85 1.69 -8.41
N LEU A 444 39.83 2.91 -7.87
CA LEU A 444 38.73 3.41 -7.05
C LEU A 444 37.46 3.59 -7.88
N VAL A 445 37.57 4.17 -9.08
CA VAL A 445 36.45 4.33 -10.01
C VAL A 445 35.88 2.98 -10.42
N ASP A 446 36.74 2.03 -10.78
CA ASP A 446 36.36 0.65 -11.13
C ASP A 446 35.70 -0.05 -9.93
N LEU A 447 36.26 0.09 -8.72
CA LEU A 447 35.70 -0.47 -7.50
C LEU A 447 34.28 0.07 -7.21
N VAL A 448 34.07 1.37 -7.39
CA VAL A 448 32.74 1.99 -7.26
C VAL A 448 31.79 1.44 -8.33
N ALA A 449 32.25 1.26 -9.58
CA ALA A 449 31.44 0.67 -10.64
C ALA A 449 30.99 -0.76 -10.30
N TYR A 450 31.87 -1.58 -9.72
CA TYR A 450 31.51 -2.90 -9.21
C TYR A 450 30.43 -2.80 -8.11
N LEU A 451 30.65 -1.99 -7.09
CA LEU A 451 29.69 -1.82 -5.99
C LEU A 451 28.34 -1.27 -6.47
N LYS A 452 28.33 -0.44 -7.52
CA LYS A 452 27.11 0.04 -8.17
C LYS A 452 26.34 -1.04 -8.92
N SER A 453 27.01 -2.11 -9.34
CA SER A 453 26.39 -3.26 -10.02
C SER A 453 25.76 -4.28 -9.08
N LEU A 454 26.05 -4.19 -7.77
CA LEU A 454 25.57 -5.11 -6.72
C LEU A 454 24.12 -4.92 -6.29
#